data_AF-A0A199UGN1-F1
#
_entry.id   AF-A0A199UGN1-F1
#
_cell.length_a   1.000
_cell.length_b   1.000
_cell.length_c   1.000
_cell.angle_alpha   90.00
_cell.angle_beta   90.00
_cell.angle_gamma   90.00
#
_symmetry.space_group_name_H-M   'P 1'
#
loop_
_entity.id
_entity.type
_entity.pdbx_description
1 polymer ?
#
loop_
_entity_poly.entity_id
_entity_poly.type
_entity_poly.pdbx_seq_one_letter_code
_entity_poly.pdbx_strand_id
1 'polypeptide(L)'
;MKFAKKYEEYMKGKEEELPTVGLKKLKKMLKRCRSEFQEHHQKERRCSRETNCSHMHAVCDGSFFPSLLEEMSAVVGCFNRRAKRLLEFHLASGFKKYLLRFLFGFHSNHGALIKEGKDLVTYAIVHYSKKGQAFKARAQSLRIEILQSPWLCELMAFYINLRRSEKTSQAAMELFGDCALTFDEDKPTLSCGLFDSMRVDINLTCSICLDTVFDPVALACGHIFCYMCCCSAASVTIVDGLESANPKAKCPLCRRGGVFARAVHLDELHILLRHSCSDYWEKRLRIERVERVRQTKQHWELQCRTFMGI
;
A
#
# COMPACT_ATOMS: atom_id res chain seq x y z
N MET A 1 15.08 -6.89 -21.89
CA MET A 1 16.45 -6.85 -21.34
C MET A 1 16.77 -5.58 -20.54
N LYS A 2 16.18 -4.40 -20.83
CA LYS A 2 16.46 -3.14 -20.11
C LYS A 2 16.11 -3.13 -18.60
N PHE A 3 14.93 -3.63 -18.21
CA PHE A 3 14.49 -3.67 -16.80
C PHE A 3 15.41 -4.48 -15.89
N ALA A 4 15.76 -5.71 -16.27
CA ALA A 4 16.59 -6.58 -15.42
C ALA A 4 18.01 -6.03 -15.20
N LYS A 5 18.58 -5.35 -16.21
CA LYS A 5 19.90 -4.71 -16.09
C LYS A 5 19.84 -3.50 -15.16
N LYS A 6 18.83 -2.64 -15.33
CA LYS A 6 18.58 -1.46 -14.48
C LYS A 6 18.24 -1.85 -13.02
N TYR A 7 17.51 -2.94 -12.85
CA TYR A 7 17.22 -3.57 -11.55
C TYR A 7 18.51 -4.03 -10.86
N GLU A 8 19.33 -4.81 -11.56
CA GLU A 8 20.61 -5.30 -11.04
C GLU A 8 21.60 -4.16 -10.77
N GLU A 9 21.62 -3.10 -11.57
CA GLU A 9 22.43 -1.89 -11.35
C GLU A 9 21.98 -1.11 -10.11
N TYR A 10 20.67 -0.90 -9.93
CA TYR A 10 20.12 -0.24 -8.74
C TYR A 10 20.46 -1.01 -7.45
N MET A 11 20.30 -2.34 -7.46
CA MET A 11 20.57 -3.18 -6.29
C MET A 11 22.07 -3.26 -5.95
N LYS A 12 22.97 -3.14 -6.93
CA LYS A 12 24.43 -3.12 -6.70
C LYS A 12 24.93 -1.86 -6.00
N GLY A 13 24.18 -0.76 -6.07
CA GLY A 13 24.53 0.53 -5.45
C GLY A 13 23.99 0.73 -4.03
N LYS A 14 23.40 -0.30 -3.41
CA LYS A 14 22.81 -0.21 -2.06
C LYS A 14 23.71 -0.90 -1.03
N GLU A 15 24.03 -0.17 0.03
CA GLU A 15 24.84 -0.65 1.16
C GLU A 15 24.06 -1.57 2.12
N GLU A 16 22.72 -1.59 2.05
CA GLU A 16 21.87 -2.39 2.94
C GLU A 16 21.21 -3.58 2.23
N GLU A 17 21.01 -4.68 2.97
CA GLU A 17 20.38 -5.93 2.50
C GLU A 17 18.89 -5.75 2.16
N LEU A 18 18.59 -5.21 0.97
CA LEU A 18 17.24 -5.19 0.43
C LEU A 18 16.89 -6.55 -0.21
N PRO A 19 15.67 -7.09 0.03
CA PRO A 19 15.25 -8.33 -0.59
C PRO A 19 15.28 -8.17 -2.11
N THR A 20 16.02 -9.06 -2.76
CA THR A 20 16.24 -9.04 -4.20
C THR A 20 15.41 -10.13 -4.87
N VAL A 21 14.74 -9.80 -5.97
CA VAL A 21 14.06 -10.79 -6.79
C VAL A 21 15.11 -11.57 -7.58
N GLY A 22 15.08 -12.90 -7.48
CA GLY A 22 16.00 -13.83 -8.12
C GLY A 22 15.77 -13.93 -9.62
N LEU A 23 15.91 -12.83 -10.37
CA LEU A 23 15.62 -12.76 -11.81
C LEU A 23 16.36 -13.83 -12.62
N LYS A 24 17.58 -14.22 -12.19
CA LYS A 24 18.34 -15.32 -12.81
C LYS A 24 17.68 -16.68 -12.56
N LYS A 25 17.22 -16.96 -11.34
CA LYS A 25 16.49 -18.18 -10.96
C LYS A 25 15.16 -18.26 -11.72
N LEU A 26 14.38 -17.19 -11.70
CA LEU A 26 13.10 -17.08 -12.42
C LEU A 26 13.26 -17.26 -13.94
N LYS A 27 14.31 -16.66 -14.54
CA LYS A 27 14.65 -16.88 -15.96
C LYS A 27 15.02 -18.33 -16.25
N LYS A 28 15.77 -19.00 -15.36
CA LYS A 28 16.11 -20.42 -15.51
C LYS A 28 14.85 -21.29 -15.47
N MET A 29 13.91 -20.99 -14.56
CA MET A 29 12.62 -21.70 -14.47
C MET A 29 11.79 -21.52 -15.75
N LEU A 30 11.71 -20.30 -16.29
CA LEU A 30 11.01 -20.03 -17.56
C LEU A 30 11.69 -20.74 -18.74
N LYS A 31 13.03 -20.75 -18.80
CA LYS A 31 13.78 -21.45 -19.85
C LYS A 31 13.55 -22.96 -19.80
N ARG A 32 13.57 -23.56 -18.60
CA ARG A 32 13.29 -24.99 -18.39
C ARG A 32 11.88 -25.35 -18.85
N CYS A 33 10.89 -24.54 -18.48
CA CYS A 33 9.50 -24.78 -18.90
C CYS A 33 9.34 -24.65 -20.43
N ARG A 34 10.09 -23.74 -21.08
CA ARG A 34 10.10 -23.60 -22.54
C ARG A 34 10.78 -24.78 -23.26
N SER A 35 11.87 -25.32 -22.70
CA SER A 35 12.54 -26.50 -23.27
C SER A 35 11.69 -27.77 -23.12
N GLU A 36 11.03 -27.95 -21.97
CA GLU A 36 10.09 -29.07 -21.74
C GLU A 36 8.90 -29.02 -22.73
N PHE A 37 8.40 -27.81 -23.03
CA PHE A 37 7.36 -27.61 -24.05
C PHE A 37 7.83 -27.94 -25.48
N GLN A 38 9.08 -27.61 -25.83
CA GLN A 38 9.64 -27.91 -27.15
C GLN A 38 9.92 -29.41 -27.35
N GLU A 39 10.36 -30.12 -26.31
CA GLU A 39 10.57 -31.58 -26.34
C GLU A 39 9.25 -32.36 -26.48
N HIS A 40 8.17 -31.90 -25.81
CA HIS A 40 6.85 -32.50 -25.95
C HIS A 40 6.25 -32.30 -27.36
N HIS A 41 6.42 -31.11 -27.96
CA HIS A 41 5.95 -30.85 -29.32
C HIS A 41 6.69 -31.65 -30.40
N GLN A 42 7.96 -32.01 -30.19
CA GLN A 42 8.70 -32.92 -31.08
C GLN A 42 8.23 -34.38 -30.95
N LYS A 43 7.77 -34.81 -29.76
CA LYS A 43 7.17 -36.14 -29.55
C LYS A 43 5.73 -36.23 -30.08
N GLU A 44 4.93 -35.16 -29.96
CA GLU A 44 3.54 -35.15 -30.45
C GLU A 44 3.41 -35.09 -31.99
N ARG A 45 4.42 -34.59 -32.71
CA ARG A 45 4.45 -34.69 -34.19
C ARG A 45 4.55 -36.13 -34.72
N ARG A 46 4.74 -37.13 -33.86
CA ARG A 46 4.67 -38.56 -34.20
C ARG A 46 3.34 -39.23 -33.83
N CYS A 47 2.41 -38.54 -33.17
CA CYS A 47 1.12 -39.12 -32.78
C CYS A 47 -0.03 -38.19 -33.14
N SER A 48 -0.60 -38.39 -34.32
CA SER A 48 -1.89 -37.81 -34.69
C SER A 48 -3.00 -38.50 -33.90
N ARG A 49 -3.60 -37.81 -32.91
CA ARG A 49 -5.05 -37.73 -32.64
C ARG A 49 -5.34 -37.26 -31.22
N GLU A 50 -6.07 -36.14 -31.16
CA GLU A 50 -7.07 -35.79 -30.14
C GLU A 50 -6.82 -36.30 -28.72
N THR A 51 -6.12 -35.51 -27.90
CA THR A 51 -6.38 -35.52 -26.45
C THR A 51 -6.02 -34.18 -25.82
N ASN A 52 -6.90 -33.72 -24.94
CA ASN A 52 -6.98 -32.37 -24.38
C ASN A 52 -5.66 -31.80 -23.79
N CYS A 53 -5.32 -30.60 -24.26
CA CYS A 53 -4.19 -29.78 -23.85
C CYS A 53 -4.43 -29.12 -22.48
N SER A 54 -4.54 -29.92 -21.41
CA SER A 54 -4.85 -29.41 -20.05
C SER A 54 -3.73 -29.65 -19.02
N HIS A 55 -2.77 -30.54 -19.31
CA HIS A 55 -1.72 -30.92 -18.35
C HIS A 55 -0.44 -30.07 -18.41
N MET A 56 -0.22 -29.32 -19.49
CA MET A 56 1.04 -28.58 -19.74
C MET A 56 1.12 -27.21 -19.05
N HIS A 57 -0.01 -26.63 -18.61
CA HIS A 57 -0.01 -25.38 -17.82
C HIS A 57 0.32 -25.60 -16.33
N ALA A 58 0.11 -26.81 -15.81
CA ALA A 58 0.19 -27.10 -14.37
C ALA A 58 1.61 -27.02 -13.76
N VAL A 59 2.66 -27.36 -14.53
CA VAL A 59 4.05 -27.40 -14.03
C VAL A 59 4.65 -25.98 -13.90
N CYS A 60 4.33 -25.12 -14.86
CA CYS A 60 4.69 -23.70 -14.81
C CYS A 60 3.84 -22.95 -13.76
N ASP A 61 2.55 -23.29 -13.61
CA ASP A 61 1.70 -22.72 -12.56
C ASP A 61 2.06 -23.15 -11.13
N GLY A 62 2.60 -24.36 -10.96
CA GLY A 62 2.87 -24.95 -9.65
C GLY A 62 4.19 -24.54 -8.98
N SER A 63 5.16 -24.01 -9.72
CA SER A 63 6.50 -23.68 -9.17
C SER A 63 6.95 -22.25 -9.42
N PHE A 64 6.75 -21.71 -10.62
CA PHE A 64 7.19 -20.35 -10.98
C PHE A 64 6.38 -19.28 -10.24
N PHE A 65 5.05 -19.36 -10.27
CA PHE A 65 4.22 -18.36 -9.60
C PHE A 65 4.37 -18.38 -8.08
N PRO A 66 4.37 -19.53 -7.37
CA PRO A 66 4.63 -19.55 -5.94
C PRO A 66 5.98 -18.95 -5.57
N SER A 67 7.07 -19.30 -6.28
CA SER A 67 8.39 -18.71 -6.06
C SER A 67 8.40 -17.19 -6.30
N LEU A 68 7.75 -16.73 -7.36
CA LEU A 68 7.65 -15.30 -7.66
C LEU A 68 6.81 -14.55 -6.62
N LEU A 69 5.72 -15.15 -6.14
CA LEU A 69 4.85 -14.60 -5.11
C LEU A 69 5.57 -14.48 -3.76
N GLU A 70 6.37 -15.49 -3.39
CA GLU A 70 7.19 -15.47 -2.19
C GLU A 70 8.24 -14.35 -2.25
N GLU A 71 9.00 -14.27 -3.35
CA GLU A 71 10.00 -13.21 -3.57
C GLU A 71 9.36 -11.81 -3.55
N MET A 72 8.19 -11.63 -4.18
CA MET A 72 7.50 -10.35 -4.20
C MET A 72 6.82 -10.01 -2.87
N SER A 73 6.31 -11.00 -2.13
CA SER A 73 5.80 -10.80 -0.77
C SER A 73 6.89 -10.35 0.18
N ALA A 74 8.11 -10.88 0.04
CA ALA A 74 9.27 -10.42 0.81
C ALA A 74 9.62 -8.96 0.51
N VAL A 75 9.58 -8.57 -0.76
CA VAL A 75 9.78 -7.18 -1.23
C VAL A 75 8.73 -6.23 -0.65
N VAL A 76 7.44 -6.53 -0.84
CA VAL A 76 6.33 -5.72 -0.31
C VAL A 76 6.39 -5.65 1.21
N GLY A 77 6.66 -6.78 1.88
CA GLY A 77 6.81 -6.83 3.33
C GLY A 77 7.96 -5.97 3.83
N CYS A 78 9.11 -5.99 3.15
CA CYS A 78 10.25 -5.11 3.48
C CYS A 78 9.89 -3.64 3.30
N PHE A 79 9.34 -3.28 2.14
CA PHE A 79 8.90 -1.92 1.85
C PHE A 79 7.93 -1.41 2.92
N ASN A 80 6.87 -2.16 3.23
CA ASN A 80 5.88 -1.80 4.23
C ASN A 80 6.50 -1.60 5.62
N ARG A 81 7.41 -2.50 6.04
CA ARG A 81 8.08 -2.38 7.35
C ARG A 81 8.94 -1.13 7.43
N ARG A 82 9.74 -0.85 6.40
CA ARG A 82 10.63 0.32 6.38
C ARG A 82 9.83 1.63 6.27
N ALA A 83 8.84 1.68 5.39
CA ALA A 83 7.94 2.82 5.25
C ALA A 83 7.23 3.13 6.57
N LYS A 84 6.66 2.10 7.21
CA LYS A 84 6.04 2.21 8.53
C LYS A 84 7.00 2.79 9.57
N ARG A 85 8.21 2.23 9.69
CA ARG A 85 9.21 2.71 10.67
C ARG A 85 9.60 4.17 10.42
N LEU A 86 9.81 4.54 9.15
CA LEU A 86 10.14 5.89 8.75
C LEU A 86 9.04 6.88 9.13
N LEU A 87 7.77 6.55 8.83
CA LEU A 87 6.61 7.38 9.16
C LEU A 87 6.37 7.45 10.67
N GLU A 88 6.47 6.33 11.40
CA GLU A 88 6.36 6.30 12.86
C GLU A 88 7.42 7.17 13.53
N PHE A 89 8.66 7.15 13.03
CA PHE A 89 9.73 8.01 13.52
C PHE A 89 9.49 9.49 13.19
N HIS A 90 8.96 9.79 12.00
CA HIS A 90 8.62 11.14 11.59
C HIS A 90 7.52 11.76 12.45
N LEU A 91 6.42 11.02 12.65
CA LEU A 91 5.25 11.44 13.42
C LEU A 91 5.50 11.44 14.94
N ALA A 92 6.50 10.70 15.43
CA ALA A 92 6.80 10.66 16.85
C ALA A 92 7.31 12.00 17.38
N SER A 93 6.78 12.40 18.53
CA SER A 93 7.22 13.55 19.31
C SER A 93 7.67 13.12 20.72
N GLY A 94 8.44 13.98 21.40
CA GLY A 94 8.85 13.78 22.80
C GLY A 94 9.54 12.42 23.06
N PHE A 95 9.09 11.73 24.11
CA PHE A 95 9.67 10.48 24.58
C PHE A 95 9.58 9.32 23.56
N LYS A 96 8.49 9.26 22.78
CA LYS A 96 8.33 8.25 21.71
C LYS A 96 9.43 8.38 20.66
N LYS A 97 9.81 9.61 20.30
CA LYS A 97 10.89 9.87 19.34
C LYS A 97 12.25 9.43 19.88
N TYR A 98 12.50 9.63 21.18
CA TYR A 98 13.72 9.18 21.85
C TYR A 98 13.81 7.64 21.89
N LEU A 99 12.73 6.96 22.27
CA LEU A 99 12.68 5.49 22.26
C LEU A 99 12.93 4.91 20.86
N LEU A 100 12.30 5.47 19.83
CA LEU A 100 12.51 5.02 18.45
C LEU A 100 13.94 5.26 17.97
N ARG A 101 14.58 6.36 18.40
CA ARG A 101 16.01 6.61 18.13
C ARG A 101 16.89 5.53 18.72
N PHE A 102 16.62 5.12 19.97
CA PHE A 102 17.39 4.06 20.64
C PHE A 102 17.17 2.69 19.99
N LEU A 103 15.93 2.33 19.65
CA LEU A 103 15.58 1.03 19.08
C LEU A 103 16.00 0.85 17.62
N PHE A 104 15.99 1.93 16.82
CA PHE A 104 16.19 1.85 15.38
C PHE A 104 17.44 2.61 14.88
N GLY A 105 18.23 3.21 15.77
CA GLY A 105 19.50 3.86 15.40
C GLY A 105 19.36 5.10 14.51
N PHE A 106 18.14 5.65 14.34
CA PHE A 106 17.92 6.84 13.53
C PHE A 106 18.60 8.09 14.11
N HIS A 107 19.72 8.49 13.52
CA HIS A 107 20.24 9.84 13.74
C HIS A 107 19.29 10.87 13.11
N SER A 108 18.96 11.91 13.88
CA SER A 108 17.92 12.93 13.66
C SER A 108 18.02 13.80 12.39
N ASN A 109 18.79 13.40 11.39
CA ASN A 109 18.98 14.26 10.23
C ASN A 109 17.80 14.10 9.27
N HIS A 110 16.99 15.15 9.11
CA HIS A 110 15.86 15.18 8.17
C HIS A 110 16.29 14.72 6.77
N GLY A 111 17.50 15.06 6.33
CA GLY A 111 18.08 14.58 5.06
C GLY A 111 18.22 13.06 4.95
N ALA A 112 18.47 12.35 6.06
CA ALA A 112 18.56 10.88 6.07
C ALA A 112 17.18 10.23 5.88
N LEU A 113 16.15 10.75 6.56
CA LEU A 113 14.76 10.30 6.36
C LEU A 113 14.28 10.54 4.93
N ILE A 114 14.62 11.72 4.36
CA ILE A 114 14.31 12.05 2.96
C ILE A 114 14.97 11.03 2.02
N LYS A 115 16.25 10.73 2.23
CA LYS A 115 17.01 9.77 1.42
C LYS A 115 16.42 8.36 1.53
N GLU A 116 16.08 7.91 2.73
CA GLU A 116 15.51 6.59 2.94
C GLU A 116 14.13 6.44 2.30
N GLY A 117 13.23 7.41 2.48
CA GLY A 117 11.93 7.36 1.80
C GLY A 117 12.08 7.33 0.27
N LYS A 118 13.10 8.01 -0.26
CA LYS A 118 13.35 8.09 -1.71
C LYS A 118 13.82 6.75 -2.21
N ASP A 119 14.69 6.12 -1.43
CA ASP A 119 15.16 4.78 -1.68
C ASP A 119 14.02 3.78 -1.63
N LEU A 120 13.10 3.90 -0.67
CA LEU A 120 11.94 3.02 -0.55
C LEU A 120 10.97 3.13 -1.72
N VAL A 121 10.66 4.35 -2.15
CA VAL A 121 9.77 4.50 -3.30
C VAL A 121 10.48 4.14 -4.60
N THR A 122 11.78 4.43 -4.74
CA THR A 122 12.54 3.94 -5.91
C THR A 122 12.56 2.42 -5.95
N TYR A 123 12.74 1.77 -4.79
CA TYR A 123 12.64 0.33 -4.64
C TYR A 123 11.25 -0.18 -5.06
N ALA A 124 10.18 0.47 -4.63
CA ALA A 124 8.81 0.15 -5.04
C ALA A 124 8.62 0.21 -6.57
N ILE A 125 9.10 1.27 -7.19
CA ILE A 125 9.02 1.48 -8.65
C ILE A 125 9.83 0.42 -9.40
N VAL A 126 11.06 0.17 -8.95
CA VAL A 126 12.01 -0.75 -9.59
C VAL A 126 11.50 -2.19 -9.54
N HIS A 127 10.70 -2.56 -8.54
CA HIS A 127 10.08 -3.89 -8.46
C HIS A 127 8.77 -4.02 -9.27
N TYR A 128 8.21 -2.92 -9.77
CA TYR A 128 6.99 -2.94 -10.57
C TYR A 128 7.31 -3.11 -12.06
N SER A 129 7.03 -4.30 -12.62
CA SER A 129 7.19 -4.60 -14.05
C SER A 129 5.86 -5.03 -14.68
N LYS A 130 5.35 -4.24 -15.64
CA LYS A 130 4.05 -4.46 -16.34
C LYS A 130 3.92 -5.75 -17.16
N LYS A 131 4.89 -6.67 -17.11
CA LYS A 131 4.91 -7.85 -17.99
C LYS A 131 4.18 -9.03 -17.35
N GLY A 132 2.88 -9.12 -17.62
CA GLY A 132 2.07 -10.33 -17.40
C GLY A 132 0.69 -10.01 -16.82
N GLN A 133 -0.36 -9.99 -17.65
CA GLN A 133 -1.75 -9.79 -17.19
C GLN A 133 -2.19 -10.87 -16.19
N ALA A 134 -1.78 -12.13 -16.41
CA ALA A 134 -2.06 -13.23 -15.49
C ALA A 134 -1.37 -13.05 -14.13
N PHE A 135 -0.12 -12.57 -14.11
CA PHE A 135 0.56 -12.23 -12.87
C PHE A 135 -0.10 -11.03 -12.16
N LYS A 136 -0.52 -10.01 -12.91
CA LYS A 136 -1.25 -8.86 -12.36
C LYS A 136 -2.54 -9.30 -11.66
N ALA A 137 -3.38 -10.09 -12.32
CA ALA A 137 -4.61 -10.60 -11.71
C ALA A 137 -4.34 -11.43 -10.43
N ARG A 138 -3.29 -12.28 -10.45
CA ARG A 138 -2.90 -13.11 -9.30
C ARG A 138 -2.21 -12.33 -8.18
N ALA A 139 -1.45 -11.28 -8.50
CA ALA A 139 -0.85 -10.38 -7.52
C ALA A 139 -1.90 -9.48 -6.84
N GLN A 140 -2.91 -9.02 -7.59
CA GLN A 140 -4.05 -8.27 -7.08
C GLN A 140 -4.92 -9.09 -6.13
N SER A 141 -5.15 -10.37 -6.44
CA SER A 141 -5.87 -11.26 -5.53
C SER A 141 -5.08 -11.51 -4.24
N LEU A 142 -3.74 -11.52 -4.32
CA LEU A 142 -2.84 -11.82 -3.20
C LEU A 142 -2.23 -10.60 -2.47
N ARG A 143 -2.56 -9.36 -2.87
CA ARG A 143 -2.08 -8.09 -2.26
C ARG A 143 -0.56 -7.92 -2.25
N ILE A 144 0.09 -8.37 -3.32
CA ILE A 144 1.54 -8.28 -3.49
C ILE A 144 1.89 -7.09 -4.42
N GLU A 145 0.93 -6.20 -4.70
CA GLU A 145 1.16 -4.95 -5.43
C GLU A 145 1.57 -3.85 -4.45
N ILE A 146 2.81 -3.36 -4.58
CA ILE A 146 3.29 -2.20 -3.78
C ILE A 146 2.42 -0.97 -4.02
N LEU A 147 1.83 -0.84 -5.22
CA LEU A 147 0.90 0.25 -5.57
C LEU A 147 -0.40 0.27 -4.76
N GLN A 148 -0.80 -0.87 -4.20
CA GLN A 148 -1.97 -0.96 -3.31
C GLN A 148 -1.56 -0.89 -1.83
N SER A 149 -0.27 -0.67 -1.55
CA SER A 149 0.20 -0.53 -0.18
C SER A 149 -0.29 0.80 0.40
N PRO A 150 -0.98 0.78 1.55
CA PRO A 150 -1.32 2.00 2.28
C PRO A 150 -0.10 2.87 2.58
N TRP A 151 1.06 2.23 2.79
CA TRP A 151 2.31 2.91 3.10
C TRP A 151 2.89 3.67 1.91
N LEU A 152 2.57 3.29 0.68
CA LEU A 152 2.95 4.09 -0.50
C LEU A 152 2.17 5.40 -0.52
N CYS A 153 0.86 5.36 -0.23
CA CYS A 153 0.02 6.55 -0.11
C CYS A 153 0.54 7.49 0.99
N GLU A 154 0.87 6.95 2.16
CA GLU A 154 1.45 7.73 3.26
C GLU A 154 2.80 8.34 2.90
N LEU A 155 3.69 7.59 2.23
CA LEU A 155 4.97 8.13 1.77
C LEU A 155 4.75 9.27 0.76
N MET A 156 3.82 9.13 -0.18
CA MET A 156 3.48 10.21 -1.12
C MET A 156 2.97 11.45 -0.38
N ALA A 157 2.10 11.28 0.62
CA ALA A 157 1.59 12.39 1.42
C ALA A 157 2.70 13.05 2.26
N PHE A 158 3.55 12.24 2.89
CA PHE A 158 4.75 12.67 3.62
C PHE A 158 5.65 13.55 2.75
N TYR A 159 5.93 13.12 1.52
CA TYR A 159 6.74 13.89 0.58
C TYR A 159 6.16 15.26 0.26
N ILE A 160 4.85 15.34 0.04
CA ILE A 160 4.17 16.60 -0.27
C ILE A 160 4.16 17.51 0.97
N ASN A 161 3.86 16.97 2.15
CA ASN A 161 3.86 17.72 3.41
C ASN A 161 5.26 18.28 3.72
N LEU A 162 6.30 17.47 3.51
CA LEU A 162 7.68 17.89 3.75
C LEU A 162 8.11 19.00 2.77
N ARG A 163 7.76 18.89 1.49
CA ARG A 163 8.01 19.94 0.48
C ARG A 163 7.39 21.29 0.86
N ARG A 164 6.27 21.28 1.58
CA ARG A 164 5.62 22.52 2.07
C ARG A 164 6.30 23.13 3.30
N SER A 165 7.05 22.34 4.07
CA SER A 165 7.66 22.77 5.34
C SER A 165 9.08 23.35 5.21
N GLU A 166 9.84 23.02 4.15
CA GLU A 166 11.24 23.45 4.02
C GLU A 166 11.43 24.59 2.99
N LYS A 167 12.16 25.66 3.38
CA LYS A 167 12.70 26.68 2.47
C LYS A 167 14.06 26.27 1.83
N THR A 168 14.53 25.03 2.03
CA THR A 168 15.93 24.65 1.77
C THR A 168 16.09 23.64 0.62
N SER A 169 16.80 24.09 -0.42
CA SER A 169 17.45 23.36 -1.52
C SER A 169 16.59 22.46 -2.42
N GLN A 170 16.29 22.97 -3.62
CA GLN A 170 15.78 22.26 -4.80
C GLN A 170 16.49 20.93 -5.10
N ALA A 171 17.76 20.77 -4.73
CA ALA A 171 18.57 19.57 -5.00
C ALA A 171 18.08 18.31 -4.24
N ALA A 172 17.39 18.46 -3.11
CA ALA A 172 16.82 17.33 -2.39
C ALA A 172 15.46 16.86 -2.96
N MET A 173 14.91 17.47 -4.02
CA MET A 173 13.54 17.20 -4.50
C MET A 173 13.46 16.48 -5.85
N GLU A 174 14.57 16.21 -6.54
CA GLU A 174 14.58 15.79 -7.95
C GLU A 174 13.99 14.39 -8.26
N LEU A 175 13.73 13.54 -7.27
CA LEU A 175 13.16 12.20 -7.49
C LEU A 175 11.62 12.15 -7.41
N PHE A 176 10.98 13.21 -6.93
CA PHE A 176 9.52 13.32 -6.74
C PHE A 176 8.96 14.65 -7.26
N GLY A 177 9.53 15.18 -8.34
CA GLY A 177 9.04 16.40 -8.98
C GLY A 177 7.52 16.40 -9.26
N ASP A 178 6.92 15.20 -9.38
CA ASP A 178 5.58 14.99 -9.92
C ASP A 178 4.54 14.45 -8.92
N CYS A 179 4.86 14.30 -7.63
CA CYS A 179 3.85 13.95 -6.62
C CYS A 179 2.98 15.20 -6.32
N ALA A 180 1.69 15.12 -6.59
CA ALA A 180 0.75 16.24 -6.44
C ALA A 180 -0.63 15.77 -6.00
N LEU A 181 -1.27 16.56 -5.14
CA LEU A 181 -2.69 16.46 -4.84
C LEU A 181 -3.45 17.42 -5.75
N THR A 182 -4.35 16.89 -6.57
CA THR A 182 -5.19 17.66 -7.49
C THR A 182 -6.66 17.46 -7.16
N PHE A 183 -7.49 18.47 -7.46
CA PHE A 183 -8.94 18.40 -7.31
C PHE A 183 -9.57 18.52 -8.69
N ASP A 184 -10.24 17.47 -9.14
CA ASP A 184 -11.02 17.45 -10.39
C ASP A 184 -12.50 17.33 -10.02
N GLU A 185 -13.31 18.31 -10.39
CA GLU A 185 -14.72 18.42 -9.95
C GLU A 185 -14.90 18.18 -8.44
N ASP A 186 -14.09 18.85 -7.61
CA ASP A 186 -14.05 18.67 -6.13
C ASP A 186 -13.65 17.28 -5.63
N LYS A 187 -13.22 16.37 -6.51
CA LYS A 187 -12.72 15.04 -6.14
C LYS A 187 -11.20 15.07 -5.98
N PRO A 188 -10.67 14.86 -4.76
CA PRO A 188 -9.24 14.83 -4.54
C PRO A 188 -8.61 13.56 -5.12
N THR A 189 -7.55 13.74 -5.89
CA THR A 189 -6.72 12.67 -6.42
C THR A 189 -5.27 12.93 -6.07
N LEU A 190 -4.65 11.98 -5.38
CA LEU A 190 -3.22 11.99 -5.12
C LEU A 190 -2.51 11.29 -6.28
N SER A 191 -1.81 12.07 -7.08
CA SER A 191 -1.06 11.59 -8.24
C SER A 191 0.44 11.62 -7.98
N CYS A 192 1.18 10.68 -8.56
CA CYS A 192 2.63 10.76 -8.60
C CYS A 192 3.19 10.18 -9.89
N GLY A 193 4.03 10.97 -10.56
CA GLY A 193 4.86 10.53 -11.67
C GLY A 193 5.97 9.60 -11.20
N LEU A 194 6.11 8.46 -11.85
CA LEU A 194 7.15 7.46 -11.68
C LEU A 194 7.97 7.36 -12.99
N PHE A 195 9.13 6.71 -12.93
CA PHE A 195 10.00 6.48 -14.10
C PHE A 195 9.27 5.87 -15.32
N ASP A 196 9.69 6.27 -16.54
CA ASP A 196 9.11 5.86 -17.85
C ASP A 196 7.62 6.23 -18.04
N SER A 197 7.24 7.48 -17.73
CA SER A 197 5.90 8.05 -17.98
C SER A 197 4.74 7.34 -17.24
N MET A 198 5.04 6.66 -16.13
CA MET A 198 4.04 5.95 -15.34
C MET A 198 3.47 6.89 -14.28
N ARG A 199 2.15 6.99 -14.16
CA ARG A 199 1.49 7.75 -13.09
C ARG A 199 0.73 6.80 -12.18
N VAL A 200 0.82 7.06 -10.88
CA VAL A 200 -0.02 6.42 -9.85
C VAL A 200 -1.01 7.46 -9.40
N ASP A 201 -2.29 7.17 -9.60
CA ASP A 201 -3.38 8.05 -9.19
C ASP A 201 -4.24 7.31 -8.16
N ILE A 202 -4.35 7.91 -6.98
CA ILE A 202 -5.13 7.40 -5.85
C ILE A 202 -6.31 8.34 -5.66
N ASN A 203 -7.51 7.83 -5.90
CA ASN A 203 -8.74 8.55 -5.63
C ASN A 203 -8.98 8.60 -4.11
N LEU A 204 -9.16 9.81 -3.58
CA LEU A 204 -9.34 10.09 -2.15
C LEU A 204 -10.80 10.42 -1.80
N THR A 205 -11.75 9.97 -2.61
CA THR A 205 -13.19 10.01 -2.32
C THR A 205 -13.60 8.74 -1.58
N CYS A 206 -14.27 8.90 -0.44
CA CYS A 206 -14.82 7.78 0.30
C CYS A 206 -16.03 7.22 -0.44
N SER A 207 -16.01 5.94 -0.82
CA SER A 207 -17.15 5.35 -1.56
C SER A 207 -18.40 5.07 -0.71
N ILE A 208 -18.39 5.43 0.58
CA ILE A 208 -19.55 5.29 1.48
C ILE A 208 -20.29 6.63 1.57
N CYS A 209 -19.61 7.70 1.97
CA CYS A 209 -20.23 9.03 2.07
C CYS A 209 -20.12 9.86 0.79
N LEU A 210 -19.38 9.39 -0.21
CA LEU A 210 -19.13 10.05 -1.50
C LEU A 210 -18.40 11.40 -1.42
N ASP A 211 -17.95 11.79 -0.23
CA ASP A 211 -17.12 12.98 0.00
C ASP A 211 -15.62 12.65 0.01
N THR A 212 -14.78 13.69 0.07
CA THR A 212 -13.35 13.56 0.39
C THR A 212 -13.17 12.79 1.69
N VAL A 213 -12.29 11.79 1.70
CA VAL A 213 -11.98 10.99 2.89
C VAL A 213 -11.57 11.88 4.07
N PHE A 214 -12.15 11.62 5.23
CA PHE A 214 -11.91 12.35 6.47
C PHE A 214 -11.50 11.35 7.55
N ASP A 215 -10.45 11.65 8.31
CA ASP A 215 -9.77 10.66 9.18
C ASP A 215 -9.50 9.36 8.40
N PRO A 216 -8.69 9.45 7.32
CA PRO A 216 -8.55 8.41 6.32
C PRO A 216 -7.95 7.13 6.89
N VAL A 217 -8.58 6.02 6.56
CA VAL A 217 -8.14 4.67 6.93
C VAL A 217 -8.08 3.79 5.71
N ALA A 218 -6.94 3.16 5.50
CA ALA A 218 -6.80 2.10 4.53
C ALA A 218 -7.12 0.75 5.17
N LEU A 219 -8.07 0.02 4.59
CA LEU A 219 -8.31 -1.37 4.96
C LEU A 219 -7.16 -2.26 4.52
N ALA A 220 -7.07 -3.47 5.07
CA ALA A 220 -6.02 -4.42 4.69
C ALA A 220 -6.03 -4.78 3.19
N CYS A 221 -7.14 -4.52 2.47
CA CYS A 221 -7.26 -4.66 1.03
C CYS A 221 -6.80 -3.43 0.21
N GLY A 222 -6.24 -2.39 0.84
CA GLY A 222 -5.73 -1.19 0.19
C GLY A 222 -6.77 -0.09 -0.06
N HIS A 223 -8.06 -0.41 -0.02
CA HIS A 223 -9.13 0.59 -0.17
C HIS A 223 -9.19 1.56 1.02
N ILE A 224 -9.36 2.86 0.72
CA ILE A 224 -9.34 3.96 1.67
C ILE A 224 -10.77 4.49 1.89
N PHE A 225 -11.13 4.74 3.14
CA PHE A 225 -12.42 5.31 3.54
C PHE A 225 -12.23 6.25 4.73
N CYS A 226 -13.28 6.99 5.11
CA CYS A 226 -13.32 7.67 6.39
C CYS A 226 -13.38 6.66 7.55
N TYR A 227 -12.73 6.96 8.68
CA TYR A 227 -12.75 6.10 9.87
C TYR A 227 -14.17 5.75 10.34
N MET A 228 -15.04 6.75 10.45
CA MET A 228 -16.44 6.55 10.85
C MET A 228 -17.24 5.70 9.86
N CYS A 229 -16.96 5.87 8.56
CA CYS A 229 -17.59 5.07 7.52
C CYS A 229 -17.14 3.60 7.61
N CYS A 230 -15.86 3.35 7.88
CA CYS A 230 -15.36 2.00 8.16
C CYS A 230 -16.02 1.38 9.40
N CYS A 231 -16.16 2.14 10.50
CA CYS A 231 -16.77 1.62 11.73
C CYS A 231 -18.22 1.19 11.48
N SER A 232 -18.99 2.04 10.80
CA SER A 232 -20.37 1.72 10.39
C SER A 232 -20.43 0.48 9.48
N ALA A 233 -19.58 0.42 8.44
CA ALA A 233 -19.53 -0.72 7.51
C ALA A 233 -19.09 -2.04 8.16
N ALA A 234 -18.27 -1.97 9.21
CA ALA A 234 -17.85 -3.11 10.01
C ALA A 234 -18.84 -3.47 11.13
N SER A 235 -19.89 -2.66 11.32
CA SER A 235 -20.86 -2.78 12.43
C SER A 235 -20.19 -2.75 13.80
N VAL A 236 -19.20 -1.88 13.97
CA VAL A 236 -18.49 -1.63 15.23
C VAL A 236 -18.66 -0.18 15.65
N THR A 237 -18.59 0.08 16.95
CA THR A 237 -18.57 1.46 17.44
C THR A 237 -17.18 2.07 17.25
N ILE A 238 -17.12 3.40 17.18
CA ILE A 238 -15.84 4.12 17.18
C ILE A 238 -15.01 3.91 18.47
N VAL A 239 -15.66 3.46 19.56
CA VAL A 239 -15.00 3.19 20.85
C VAL A 239 -14.33 1.83 20.81
N ASP A 240 -15.02 0.80 20.29
CA ASP A 240 -14.46 -0.55 20.13
C ASP A 240 -13.37 -0.58 19.05
N GLY A 241 -13.51 0.29 18.04
CA GLY A 241 -12.57 0.42 16.94
C GLY A 241 -12.64 -0.74 15.93
N LEU A 242 -11.91 -0.59 14.83
CA LEU A 242 -11.95 -1.53 13.70
C LEU A 242 -11.30 -2.90 13.99
N GLU A 243 -10.51 -2.98 15.05
CA GLU A 243 -9.89 -4.24 15.52
C GLU A 243 -10.93 -5.23 16.06
N SER A 244 -12.05 -4.72 16.59
CA SER A 244 -13.17 -5.51 17.09
C SER A 244 -14.09 -6.06 15.98
N ALA A 245 -13.85 -5.69 14.73
CA ALA A 245 -14.72 -6.04 13.61
C ALA A 245 -14.80 -7.55 13.39
N ASN A 246 -16.00 -8.04 13.12
CA ASN A 246 -16.22 -9.44 12.78
C ASN A 246 -15.36 -9.84 11.56
N PRO A 247 -14.60 -10.94 11.60
CA PRO A 247 -13.81 -11.41 10.44
C PRO A 247 -14.65 -11.63 9.16
N LYS A 248 -15.96 -11.87 9.30
CA LYS A 248 -16.89 -12.01 8.18
C LYS A 248 -17.30 -10.67 7.55
N ALA A 249 -17.05 -9.53 8.20
CA ALA A 249 -17.31 -8.21 7.65
C ALA A 249 -16.46 -7.97 6.40
N LYS A 250 -17.10 -7.43 5.36
CA LYS A 250 -16.53 -7.33 4.02
C LYS A 250 -16.24 -5.88 3.64
N CYS A 251 -15.17 -5.67 2.88
CA CYS A 251 -14.89 -4.38 2.25
C CYS A 251 -16.09 -3.92 1.39
N PRO A 252 -16.58 -2.68 1.53
CA PRO A 252 -17.66 -2.15 0.70
C PRO A 252 -17.33 -2.14 -0.81
N LEU A 253 -16.06 -1.94 -1.17
CA LEU A 253 -15.62 -1.85 -2.56
C LEU A 253 -15.33 -3.23 -3.17
N CYS A 254 -14.46 -4.03 -2.55
CA CYS A 254 -14.00 -5.30 -3.13
C CYS A 254 -14.62 -6.56 -2.53
N ARG A 255 -15.53 -6.42 -1.54
CA ARG A 255 -16.25 -7.51 -0.88
C ARG A 255 -15.40 -8.59 -0.21
N ARG A 256 -14.08 -8.36 -0.04
CA ARG A 256 -13.20 -9.27 0.70
C ARG A 256 -13.47 -9.19 2.20
N GLY A 257 -13.54 -10.35 2.86
CA GLY A 257 -13.67 -10.46 4.32
C GLY A 257 -12.34 -10.23 5.06
N GLY A 258 -12.43 -10.01 6.37
CA GLY A 258 -11.26 -9.92 7.26
C GLY A 258 -10.35 -8.73 6.98
N VAL A 259 -10.90 -7.64 6.44
CA VAL A 259 -10.12 -6.47 5.99
C VAL A 259 -9.98 -5.36 7.03
N PHE A 260 -10.83 -5.35 8.05
CA PHE A 260 -10.94 -4.26 9.03
C PHE A 260 -9.95 -4.37 10.18
N ALA A 261 -9.70 -5.58 10.70
CA ALA A 261 -8.85 -5.79 11.88
C ALA A 261 -7.37 -5.37 11.72
N ARG A 262 -6.92 -5.15 10.47
CA ARG A 262 -5.56 -4.70 10.15
C ARG A 262 -5.58 -3.40 9.35
N ALA A 263 -6.61 -2.59 9.56
CA ALA A 263 -6.71 -1.29 8.94
C ALA A 263 -5.60 -0.35 9.47
N VAL A 264 -5.15 0.57 8.63
CA VAL A 264 -4.06 1.50 8.92
C VAL A 264 -4.61 2.92 8.80
N HIS A 265 -4.46 3.72 9.85
CA HIS A 265 -4.71 5.17 9.78
C HIS A 265 -3.62 5.83 8.93
N LEU A 266 -4.05 6.73 8.06
CA LEU A 266 -3.19 7.45 7.12
C LEU A 266 -2.95 8.87 7.63
N ASP A 267 -2.01 9.01 8.56
CA ASP A 267 -1.79 10.26 9.32
C ASP A 267 -1.17 11.38 8.45
N GLU A 268 -0.23 11.05 7.57
CA GLU A 268 0.34 12.03 6.65
C GLU A 268 -0.66 12.48 5.61
N LEU A 269 -1.49 11.55 5.13
CA LEU A 269 -2.60 11.88 4.24
C LEU A 269 -3.63 12.77 4.95
N HIS A 270 -3.95 12.49 6.21
CA HIS A 270 -4.81 13.32 7.03
C HIS A 270 -4.28 14.76 7.14
N ILE A 271 -2.98 14.92 7.44
CA ILE A 271 -2.31 16.23 7.51
C ILE A 271 -2.36 16.94 6.14
N LEU A 272 -2.08 16.21 5.06
CA LEU A 272 -2.08 16.75 3.71
C LEU A 272 -3.46 17.28 3.31
N LEU A 273 -4.52 16.51 3.57
CA LEU A 273 -5.89 16.88 3.26
C LEU A 273 -6.34 18.09 4.09
N ARG A 274 -6.05 18.09 5.40
CA ARG A 274 -6.34 19.22 6.28
C ARG A 274 -5.76 20.54 5.75
N HIS A 275 -4.54 20.52 5.25
CA HIS A 275 -3.88 21.71 4.70
C HIS A 275 -4.37 22.08 3.29
N SER A 276 -4.84 21.11 2.51
CA SER A 276 -5.16 21.33 1.10
C SER A 276 -6.62 21.73 0.87
N CYS A 277 -7.52 21.38 1.78
CA CYS A 277 -8.94 21.77 1.73
C CYS A 277 -9.45 22.24 3.11
N SER A 278 -8.85 23.31 3.67
CA SER A 278 -9.10 23.79 5.04
C SER A 278 -10.57 24.02 5.37
N ASP A 279 -11.32 24.68 4.47
CA ASP A 279 -12.70 25.09 4.74
C ASP A 279 -13.67 23.90 4.78
N TYR A 280 -13.49 22.96 3.84
CA TYR A 280 -14.20 21.67 3.87
C TYR A 280 -13.82 20.90 5.14
N TRP A 281 -12.52 20.83 5.45
CA TRP A 281 -12.01 20.07 6.57
C TRP A 281 -12.56 20.57 7.91
N GLU A 282 -12.60 21.88 8.12
CA GLU A 282 -13.12 22.48 9.34
C GLU A 282 -14.62 22.21 9.51
N LYS A 283 -15.41 22.36 8.44
CA LYS A 283 -16.84 22.03 8.45
C LYS A 283 -17.06 20.55 8.79
N ARG A 284 -16.32 19.65 8.13
CA ARG A 284 -16.43 18.22 8.35
C ARG A 284 -16.02 17.82 9.77
N LEU A 285 -14.96 18.42 10.31
CA LEU A 285 -14.50 18.21 11.68
C LEU A 285 -15.57 18.60 12.71
N ARG A 286 -16.27 19.71 12.52
CA ARG A 286 -17.36 20.13 13.42
C ARG A 286 -18.51 19.12 13.43
N ILE A 287 -18.94 18.67 12.25
CA ILE A 287 -20.02 17.67 12.10
C ILE A 287 -19.62 16.34 12.73
N GLU A 288 -18.45 15.81 12.38
CA GLU A 288 -18.00 14.52 12.91
C GLU A 288 -17.71 14.56 14.41
N ARG A 289 -17.27 15.69 14.97
CA ARG A 289 -17.10 15.81 16.43
C ARG A 289 -18.41 15.60 17.17
N VAL A 290 -19.50 16.23 16.72
CA VAL A 290 -20.83 16.06 17.32
C VAL A 290 -21.27 14.60 17.23
N GLU A 291 -21.09 13.99 16.05
CA GLU A 291 -21.47 12.60 15.81
C GLU A 291 -20.65 11.61 16.65
N ARG A 292 -19.33 11.83 16.78
CA ARG A 292 -18.46 10.99 17.61
C ARG A 292 -18.86 11.06 19.08
N VAL A 293 -19.12 12.26 19.62
CA VAL A 293 -19.61 12.40 21.00
C VAL A 293 -20.93 11.67 21.19
N ARG A 294 -21.86 11.79 20.22
CA ARG A 294 -23.15 11.10 20.24
C ARG A 294 -22.98 9.57 20.28
N GLN A 295 -22.14 9.00 19.42
CA GLN A 295 -21.88 7.56 19.37
C GLN A 295 -21.18 7.04 20.62
N THR A 296 -20.20 7.77 21.15
CA THR A 296 -19.52 7.42 22.40
C THR A 296 -20.50 7.40 23.57
N LYS A 297 -21.39 8.41 23.67
CA LYS A 297 -22.44 8.43 24.69
C LYS A 297 -23.36 7.20 24.59
N GLN A 298 -23.84 6.89 23.39
CA GLN A 298 -24.70 5.72 23.17
C GLN A 298 -24.00 4.40 23.50
N HIS A 299 -22.72 4.27 23.15
CA HIS A 299 -21.91 3.10 23.49
C HIS A 299 -21.87 2.89 25.01
N TRP A 300 -21.52 3.91 25.79
CA TRP A 300 -21.43 3.79 27.24
C TRP A 300 -22.80 3.59 27.91
N GLU A 301 -23.86 4.22 27.40
CA GLU A 301 -25.22 3.98 27.89
C GLU A 301 -25.67 2.53 27.66
N LEU A 302 -25.29 1.91 26.55
CA LEU A 302 -25.57 0.51 26.26
C LEU A 302 -24.74 -0.42 27.16
N GLN A 303 -23.46 -0.11 27.36
CA GLN A 303 -22.59 -0.86 28.28
C GLN A 303 -23.13 -0.80 29.72
N CYS A 304 -23.55 0.37 30.19
CA CYS A 304 -24.17 0.52 31.51
C CYS A 304 -25.46 -0.29 31.63
N ARG A 305 -26.34 -0.27 30.61
CA ARG A 305 -27.58 -1.05 30.61
C ARG A 305 -27.30 -2.55 30.66
N THR A 306 -26.39 -3.02 29.83
CA THR A 306 -25.95 -4.42 29.79
C THR A 306 -25.37 -4.85 31.14
N PHE A 307 -24.57 -3.99 31.78
CA PHE A 307 -24.01 -4.24 33.12
C PHE A 307 -25.09 -4.28 34.21
N MET A 308 -26.11 -3.43 34.11
CA MET A 308 -27.25 -3.42 35.04
C MET A 308 -28.29 -4.52 34.77
N GLY A 309 -28.17 -5.26 33.67
CA GLY A 309 -29.12 -6.31 33.27
C GLY A 309 -30.48 -5.78 32.80
N ILE A 310 -30.54 -4.53 32.32
CA ILE A 310 -31.73 -3.87 31.75
C ILE A 310 -31.63 -3.86 30.23
#